data_AF-A0A256ZQB4-F1
#
_entry.id   AF-A0A256ZQB4-F1
#
_cell.length_a   1.000
_cell.length_b   1.000
_cell.length_c   1.000
_cell.angle_alpha   90.00
_cell.angle_beta   90.00
_cell.angle_gamma   90.00
#
_symmetry.space_group_name_H-M   'P 1'
#
loop_
_entity.id
_entity.type
_entity.pdbx_description
1 polymer ?
#
loop_
_entity_poly.entity_id
_entity_poly.type
_entity_poly.pdbx_seq_one_letter_code
_entity_poly.pdbx_strand_id
1 'polypeptide(L)'
;MNKLIIFIILFLAFIALAIIVFMMYHRRGPKEPDGFILSKSSEDFPRAVCYSGTKSNLLELTPLALGDTNIVLVREWIWKPTGTSQELKEACITIENEYGKKSICYKPFKKGMYIYSPLIIGIIPYSGMVKSGSYSINVPECFQNKKTDFLGGRETPPTAVELSGRLDDLQGWLEMETKHELLEILKFYENEDVRIIVVRYTFFMPDPLPSSIAYLAVFDDKGNKLLYAEILLKEYKTYHSSNAILVVLPRGTYVIKVGSVSAKV
;
A
#
# COMPACT_ATOMS: atom_id res chain seq x y z
N MET A 1 26.27 46.22 26.45
CA MET A 1 26.03 44.78 26.69
C MET A 1 27.32 44.03 26.40
N ASN A 2 27.83 43.24 27.35
CA ASN A 2 29.18 42.65 27.25
C ASN A 2 29.22 41.57 26.16
N LYS A 3 30.24 41.53 25.30
CA LYS A 3 30.34 40.57 24.18
C LYS A 3 30.22 39.12 24.65
N LEU A 4 30.70 38.84 25.86
CA LEU A 4 30.57 37.55 26.53
C LEU A 4 29.10 37.15 26.78
N ILE A 5 28.24 38.08 27.18
CA ILE A 5 26.83 37.83 27.45
C ILE A 5 26.10 37.48 26.14
N ILE A 6 26.38 38.20 25.06
CA ILE A 6 25.81 37.91 23.74
C ILE A 6 26.22 36.51 23.27
N PHE A 7 27.48 36.13 23.47
CA PHE A 7 27.99 34.81 23.08
C PHE A 7 27.31 33.67 23.84
N ILE A 8 27.12 33.83 25.16
CA ILE A 8 26.43 32.84 25.99
C ILE A 8 24.98 32.66 25.55
N ILE A 9 24.27 33.75 25.26
CA ILE A 9 22.87 33.69 24.80
C ILE A 9 22.77 32.96 23.46
N LEU A 10 23.65 33.27 22.50
CA LEU A 10 23.66 32.59 21.19
C LEU A 10 23.99 31.11 21.31
N PHE A 11 24.95 30.75 22.18
CA PHE A 11 25.32 29.37 22.41
C PHE A 11 24.17 28.55 23.03
N LEU A 12 23.47 29.12 24.02
CA LEU A 12 22.29 28.48 24.61
C LEU A 12 21.15 28.34 23.59
N ALA A 13 20.93 29.35 22.74
CA ALA A 13 19.93 29.28 21.68
C ALA A 13 20.25 28.18 20.65
N PHE A 14 21.53 28.02 20.29
CA PHE A 14 21.98 26.96 19.39
C PHE A 14 21.78 25.57 20.00
N ILE A 15 22.13 25.38 21.28
CA ILE A 15 21.91 24.11 21.98
C ILE A 15 20.41 23.81 22.08
N ALA A 16 19.58 24.78 22.45
CA ALA A 16 18.14 24.60 22.52
C ALA A 16 17.55 24.20 21.17
N LEU A 17 17.99 24.85 20.08
CA LEU A 17 17.60 24.49 18.72
C LEU A 17 18.05 23.07 18.35
N ALA A 18 19.30 22.71 18.68
CA ALA A 18 19.82 21.37 18.44
C ALA A 18 19.03 20.29 19.20
N ILE A 19 18.64 20.55 20.46
CA ILE A 19 17.80 19.66 21.25
C ILE A 19 16.40 19.55 20.65
N ILE A 20 15.80 20.66 20.21
CA ILE A 20 14.47 20.63 19.57
C ILE A 20 14.52 19.84 18.27
N VAL A 21 15.55 20.06 17.44
CA VAL A 21 15.77 19.29 16.21
C VAL A 21 15.96 17.81 16.53
N PHE A 22 16.78 17.48 17.53
CA PHE A 22 17.00 16.11 18.00
C PHE A 22 15.70 15.46 18.50
N MET A 23 14.92 16.16 19.33
CA MET A 23 13.63 15.69 19.81
C MET A 23 12.59 15.56 18.71
N MET A 24 12.62 16.41 17.68
CA MET A 24 11.76 16.28 16.51
C MET A 24 12.16 15.06 15.67
N TYR A 25 13.46 14.80 15.53
CA TYR A 25 13.99 13.62 14.83
C TYR A 25 13.68 12.31 15.57
N HIS A 26 13.69 12.32 16.90
CA HIS A 26 13.40 11.16 17.76
C HIS A 26 11.96 11.12 18.29
N ARG A 27 11.08 12.01 17.83
CA ARG A 27 9.70 12.10 18.33
C ARG A 27 8.86 10.87 18.00
N ARG A 28 9.32 10.05 17.06
CA ARG A 28 8.78 8.73 16.75
C ARG A 28 9.89 7.77 17.15
N GLY A 29 9.73 7.11 18.29
CA GLY A 29 10.72 6.17 18.83
C GLY A 29 11.06 5.04 17.86
N PRO A 30 11.95 4.11 18.25
CA PRO A 30 12.27 2.95 17.42
C PRO A 30 10.99 2.20 17.04
N LYS A 31 10.75 2.05 15.74
CA LYS A 31 9.58 1.35 15.19
C LYS A 31 10.06 0.16 14.39
N GLU A 32 9.68 -1.02 14.85
CA GLU A 32 9.91 -2.26 14.13
C GLU A 32 9.03 -2.33 12.87
N PRO A 33 9.50 -3.01 11.82
CA PRO A 33 8.69 -3.23 10.63
C PRO A 33 7.55 -4.20 10.92
N ASP A 34 6.51 -4.12 10.11
CA ASP A 34 5.35 -5.02 10.19
C ASP A 34 4.95 -5.52 8.81
N GLY A 35 4.08 -6.51 8.75
CA GLY A 35 3.58 -7.01 7.48
C GLY A 35 2.61 -8.17 7.60
N PHE A 36 1.81 -8.32 6.54
CA PHE A 36 0.64 -9.18 6.54
C PHE A 36 0.40 -9.76 5.16
N ILE A 37 -0.16 -10.97 5.12
CA ILE A 37 -0.72 -11.52 3.90
C ILE A 37 -2.03 -10.78 3.61
N LEU A 38 -2.06 -10.05 2.49
CA LEU A 38 -3.26 -9.40 1.99
C LEU A 38 -4.24 -10.43 1.45
N SER A 39 -3.82 -11.19 0.44
CA SER A 39 -4.70 -12.06 -0.35
C SER A 39 -3.91 -13.23 -0.92
N LYS A 40 -4.57 -14.36 -1.16
CA LYS A 40 -3.99 -15.48 -1.90
C LYS A 40 -3.90 -15.20 -3.40
N SER A 41 -4.51 -14.14 -3.91
CA SER A 41 -4.58 -13.78 -5.32
C SER A 41 -3.32 -13.04 -5.81
N SER A 42 -2.24 -13.79 -6.04
CA SER A 42 -0.97 -13.22 -6.53
C SER A 42 -1.07 -12.52 -7.90
N GLU A 43 -2.11 -12.84 -8.68
CA GLU A 43 -2.35 -12.20 -9.98
C GLU A 43 -2.97 -10.81 -9.87
N ASP A 44 -3.55 -10.47 -8.72
CA ASP A 44 -4.09 -9.13 -8.48
C ASP A 44 -2.96 -8.12 -8.24
N PHE A 45 -1.70 -8.55 -8.17
CA PHE A 45 -0.55 -7.64 -8.08
C PHE A 45 -0.52 -6.69 -9.29
N PRO A 46 -0.38 -5.38 -9.08
CA PRO A 46 -0.26 -4.40 -10.14
C PRO A 46 1.09 -4.55 -10.85
N ARG A 47 1.42 -3.63 -11.74
CA ARG A 47 2.75 -3.61 -12.34
C ARG A 47 3.81 -3.41 -11.25
N ALA A 48 4.86 -4.24 -11.28
CA ALA A 48 6.02 -4.10 -10.40
C ALA A 48 6.81 -2.83 -10.75
N VAL A 49 7.22 -2.09 -9.73
CA VAL A 49 8.08 -0.89 -9.87
C VAL A 49 9.54 -1.24 -9.54
N CYS A 50 9.75 -2.04 -8.51
CA CYS A 50 11.04 -2.61 -8.17
C CYS A 50 10.99 -4.13 -8.25
N TYR A 51 12.11 -4.74 -8.61
CA TYR A 51 12.25 -6.18 -8.56
C TYR A 51 13.70 -6.56 -8.31
N SER A 52 13.90 -7.76 -7.77
CA SER A 52 15.19 -8.40 -7.55
C SER A 52 15.03 -9.88 -7.83
N GLY A 53 15.93 -10.45 -8.64
CA GLY A 53 15.82 -11.85 -9.02
C GLY A 53 16.48 -12.20 -10.35
N THR A 54 16.05 -13.34 -10.89
CA THR A 54 16.49 -13.92 -12.16
C THR A 54 15.29 -14.07 -13.11
N LYS A 55 15.54 -14.58 -14.32
CA LYS A 55 14.46 -14.90 -15.27
C LYS A 55 13.46 -15.94 -14.76
N SER A 56 13.84 -16.74 -13.77
CA SER A 56 13.03 -17.85 -13.25
C SER A 56 12.55 -17.65 -11.82
N ASN A 57 12.91 -16.53 -11.18
CA ASN A 57 12.45 -16.19 -9.84
C ASN A 57 12.56 -14.67 -9.65
N LEU A 58 11.47 -13.99 -9.30
CA LEU A 58 11.49 -12.58 -8.96
C LEU A 58 10.80 -12.31 -7.63
N LEU A 59 11.43 -11.47 -6.82
CA LEU A 59 10.79 -10.67 -5.79
C LEU A 59 10.41 -9.32 -6.40
N GLU A 60 9.15 -8.92 -6.28
CA GLU A 60 8.56 -7.74 -6.93
C GLU A 60 7.87 -6.86 -5.89
N LEU A 61 8.08 -5.54 -6.02
CA LEU A 61 7.55 -4.51 -5.13
C LEU A 61 6.83 -3.41 -5.93
N THR A 62 5.69 -2.98 -5.40
CA THR A 62 4.98 -1.77 -5.81
C THR A 62 4.74 -0.90 -4.58
N PRO A 63 5.05 0.41 -4.61
CA PRO A 63 4.82 1.25 -3.44
C PRO A 63 3.33 1.56 -3.32
N LEU A 64 2.80 1.46 -2.10
CA LEU A 64 1.45 1.88 -1.74
C LEU A 64 1.45 3.24 -1.04
N ALA A 65 2.52 3.56 -0.31
CA ALA A 65 2.80 4.89 0.22
C ALA A 65 4.30 5.02 0.51
N LEU A 66 4.83 6.23 0.37
CA LEU A 66 6.20 6.59 0.70
C LEU A 66 6.20 7.74 1.72
N GLY A 67 7.27 7.87 2.50
CA GLY A 67 7.44 8.92 3.50
C GLY A 67 8.03 8.38 4.79
N ASP A 68 7.54 8.86 5.93
CA ASP A 68 8.03 8.41 7.25
C ASP A 68 7.75 6.94 7.53
N THR A 69 6.67 6.40 6.95
CA THR A 69 6.36 4.97 6.95
C THR A 69 6.09 4.57 5.51
N ASN A 70 6.98 3.76 4.93
CA ASN A 70 6.80 3.25 3.58
C ASN A 70 5.95 2.00 3.63
N ILE A 71 4.94 1.94 2.77
CA ILE A 71 4.07 0.78 2.65
C ILE A 71 4.24 0.25 1.25
N VAL A 72 4.53 -1.04 1.15
CA VAL A 72 4.80 -1.72 -0.12
C VAL A 72 3.91 -2.93 -0.28
N LEU A 73 3.44 -3.16 -1.50
CA LEU A 73 2.89 -4.45 -1.89
C LEU A 73 4.03 -5.30 -2.42
N VAL A 74 4.08 -6.55 -1.97
CA VAL A 74 5.13 -7.51 -2.28
C VAL A 74 4.51 -8.76 -2.90
N ARG A 75 5.15 -9.24 -3.97
CA ARG A 75 4.91 -10.55 -4.56
C ARG A 75 6.23 -11.22 -4.86
N GLU A 76 6.31 -12.53 -4.64
CA GLU A 76 7.37 -13.38 -5.17
C GLU A 76 6.75 -14.39 -6.14
N TRP A 77 7.46 -14.68 -7.22
CA TRP A 77 7.11 -15.79 -8.10
C TRP A 77 8.33 -16.56 -8.57
N ILE A 78 8.15 -17.86 -8.79
CA ILE A 78 9.18 -18.80 -9.25
C ILE A 78 8.63 -19.57 -10.44
N TRP A 79 9.34 -19.55 -11.56
CA TRP A 79 9.04 -20.41 -12.70
C TRP A 79 9.47 -21.85 -12.39
N LYS A 80 8.49 -22.76 -12.38
CA LYS A 80 8.68 -24.19 -12.15
C LYS A 80 7.77 -24.99 -13.10
N PRO A 81 8.25 -25.31 -14.31
CA PRO A 81 7.42 -25.89 -15.38
C PRO A 81 7.05 -27.35 -15.12
N THR A 82 7.81 -28.09 -14.31
CA THR A 82 7.59 -29.52 -14.09
C THR A 82 6.63 -29.80 -12.94
N GLY A 83 5.76 -30.81 -13.14
CA GLY A 83 4.77 -31.33 -12.19
C GLY A 83 5.38 -32.05 -11.00
N THR A 84 6.29 -31.41 -10.27
CA THR A 84 6.74 -31.92 -8.99
C THR A 84 5.52 -31.98 -8.07
N SER A 85 5.08 -33.21 -7.77
CA SER A 85 4.14 -33.56 -6.70
C SER A 85 4.72 -33.30 -5.31
N GLN A 86 5.94 -32.75 -5.24
CA GLN A 86 6.54 -32.31 -3.99
C GLN A 86 5.66 -31.24 -3.37
N GLU A 87 5.27 -31.51 -2.13
CA GLU A 87 4.57 -30.55 -1.30
C GLU A 87 5.37 -29.24 -1.25
N LEU A 88 4.71 -28.14 -1.59
CA LEU A 88 5.30 -26.82 -1.54
C LEU A 88 5.62 -26.50 -0.07
N LYS A 89 6.92 -26.45 0.23
CA LYS A 89 7.42 -26.06 1.55
C LYS A 89 7.04 -24.61 1.82
N GLU A 90 6.86 -24.31 3.11
CA GLU A 90 6.68 -22.94 3.58
C GLU A 90 7.87 -22.09 3.14
N ALA A 91 7.57 -20.87 2.71
CA ALA A 91 8.52 -19.84 2.35
C ALA A 91 8.24 -18.60 3.21
N CYS A 92 9.22 -17.72 3.36
CA CYS A 92 9.05 -16.49 4.13
C CYS A 92 9.61 -15.30 3.38
N ILE A 93 8.85 -14.20 3.38
CA ILE A 93 9.34 -12.88 3.04
C ILE A 93 9.69 -12.15 4.33
N THR A 94 10.90 -11.62 4.41
CA THR A 94 11.37 -10.85 5.57
C THR A 94 11.42 -9.38 5.21
N ILE A 95 10.89 -8.56 6.11
CA ILE A 95 10.95 -7.11 6.07
C ILE A 95 11.82 -6.68 7.24
N GLU A 96 12.84 -5.87 7.00
CA GLU A 96 13.75 -5.43 8.04
C GLU A 96 14.09 -3.95 7.91
N ASN A 97 14.36 -3.31 9.04
CA ASN A 97 14.97 -1.99 9.14
C ASN A 97 16.06 -2.03 10.22
N GLU A 98 16.64 -0.89 10.56
CA GLU A 98 17.67 -0.79 11.59
C GLU A 98 17.19 -1.18 13.01
N TYR A 99 15.87 -1.15 13.26
CA TYR A 99 15.28 -1.41 14.57
C TYR A 99 14.78 -2.84 14.76
N GLY A 100 14.59 -3.60 13.68
CA GLY A 100 14.08 -4.96 13.80
C GLY A 100 13.76 -5.63 12.47
N LYS A 101 13.15 -6.81 12.55
CA LYS A 101 12.71 -7.59 11.39
C LYS A 101 11.39 -8.31 11.65
N LYS A 102 10.59 -8.40 10.60
CA LYS A 102 9.34 -9.15 10.55
C LYS A 102 9.42 -10.19 9.43
N SER A 103 9.25 -11.46 9.76
CA SER A 103 9.11 -12.53 8.77
C SER A 103 7.64 -12.90 8.60
N ILE A 104 7.16 -12.83 7.36
CA ILE A 104 5.84 -13.31 6.96
C ILE A 104 6.02 -14.63 6.24
N CYS A 105 5.72 -15.73 6.93
CA CYS A 105 5.80 -17.07 6.37
C CYS A 105 4.44 -17.48 5.77
N TYR A 106 4.49 -18.15 4.63
CA TYR A 106 3.33 -18.55 3.85
C TYR A 106 3.57 -19.89 3.15
N LYS A 107 2.48 -20.61 2.89
CA LYS A 107 2.49 -21.74 1.97
C LYS A 107 2.31 -21.20 0.55
N PRO A 108 3.32 -21.28 -0.33
CA PRO A 108 3.17 -20.80 -1.69
C PRO A 108 2.20 -21.70 -2.46
N PHE A 109 1.67 -21.20 -3.56
CA PHE A 109 0.70 -21.92 -4.37
C PHE A 109 1.11 -21.96 -5.83
N LYS A 110 0.70 -23.01 -6.54
CA LYS A 110 1.02 -23.20 -7.96
C LYS A 110 -0.10 -22.66 -8.84
N LYS A 111 0.25 -21.92 -9.88
CA LYS A 111 -0.65 -21.53 -10.96
C LYS A 111 0.06 -21.63 -12.31
N GLY A 112 -0.42 -22.55 -13.15
CA GLY A 112 0.25 -22.89 -14.41
C GLY A 112 1.68 -23.39 -14.18
N MET A 113 2.64 -22.74 -14.83
CA MET A 113 4.09 -23.04 -14.71
C MET A 113 4.79 -22.27 -13.59
N TYR A 114 4.06 -21.55 -12.75
CA TYR A 114 4.63 -20.68 -11.73
C TYR A 114 4.18 -21.08 -10.34
N ILE A 115 5.05 -20.84 -9.37
CA ILE A 115 4.76 -20.87 -7.94
C ILE A 115 4.75 -19.43 -7.47
N TYR A 116 3.71 -19.03 -6.76
CA TYR A 116 3.51 -17.68 -6.30
C TYR A 116 3.48 -17.60 -4.77
N SER A 117 3.99 -16.51 -4.23
CA SER A 117 3.59 -16.04 -2.91
C SER A 117 2.14 -15.52 -2.97
N PRO A 118 1.42 -15.49 -1.84
CA PRO A 118 0.29 -14.58 -1.72
C PRO A 118 0.75 -13.12 -1.88
N LEU A 119 -0.20 -12.21 -2.04
CA LEU A 119 0.08 -10.77 -1.95
C LEU A 119 0.37 -10.42 -0.49
N ILE A 120 1.45 -9.71 -0.26
CA ILE A 120 1.90 -9.32 1.08
C ILE A 120 2.00 -7.80 1.14
N ILE A 121 1.48 -7.21 2.21
CA ILE A 121 1.72 -5.80 2.53
C ILE A 121 2.89 -5.76 3.51
N GLY A 122 3.89 -4.95 3.18
CA GLY A 122 4.99 -4.61 4.07
C GLY A 122 4.90 -3.17 4.56
N ILE A 123 5.13 -2.98 5.86
CA ILE A 123 5.16 -1.69 6.53
C ILE A 123 6.58 -1.46 7.05
N ILE A 124 7.25 -0.47 6.48
CA ILE A 124 8.67 -0.18 6.68
C ILE A 124 8.83 1.25 7.18
N PRO A 125 8.87 1.46 8.51
CA PRO A 125 9.21 2.75 9.08
C PRO A 125 10.57 3.24 8.57
N TYR A 126 10.62 4.47 8.08
CA TYR A 126 11.78 5.19 7.55
C TYR A 126 12.41 4.58 6.30
N SER A 127 13.25 3.57 6.46
CA SER A 127 13.95 2.87 5.38
C SER A 127 14.26 1.45 5.82
N GLY A 128 14.45 0.56 4.86
CA GLY A 128 14.69 -0.84 5.15
C GLY A 128 14.82 -1.69 3.91
N MET A 129 14.69 -3.00 4.09
CA MET A 129 14.78 -4.00 3.04
C MET A 129 13.62 -4.97 3.07
N VAL A 130 13.19 -5.38 1.88
CA VAL A 130 12.36 -6.58 1.70
C VAL A 130 13.24 -7.67 1.13
N LYS A 131 13.18 -8.87 1.71
CA LYS A 131 14.02 -10.01 1.38
C LYS A 131 13.21 -11.28 1.19
N SER A 132 13.65 -12.11 0.24
CA SER A 132 13.25 -13.51 0.11
C SER A 132 14.45 -14.34 -0.36
N GLY A 133 14.88 -15.30 0.46
CA GLY A 133 16.11 -16.06 0.18
C GLY A 133 17.33 -15.15 0.01
N SER A 134 17.95 -15.21 -1.18
CA SER A 134 19.09 -14.37 -1.55
C SER A 134 18.72 -13.05 -2.22
N TYR A 135 17.43 -12.78 -2.47
CA TYR A 135 16.98 -11.55 -3.13
C TYR A 135 16.63 -10.50 -2.08
N SER A 136 17.06 -9.27 -2.34
CA SER A 136 16.78 -8.11 -1.50
C SER A 136 16.46 -6.88 -2.34
N ILE A 137 15.61 -6.01 -1.81
CA ILE A 137 15.26 -4.70 -2.40
C ILE A 137 15.24 -3.66 -1.27
N ASN A 138 16.02 -2.58 -1.43
CA ASN A 138 16.03 -1.43 -0.53
C ASN A 138 14.80 -0.53 -0.75
N VAL A 139 14.13 -0.14 0.33
CA VAL A 139 12.98 0.77 0.34
C VAL A 139 13.32 1.98 1.23
N PRO A 140 13.04 3.23 0.82
CA PRO A 140 12.38 3.63 -0.42
C PRO A 140 13.32 3.79 -1.63
N GLU A 141 14.64 3.60 -1.47
CA GLU A 141 15.65 3.90 -2.49
C GLU A 141 15.35 3.29 -3.86
N CYS A 142 14.82 2.07 -3.93
CA CYS A 142 14.57 1.42 -5.22
C CYS A 142 13.53 2.17 -6.09
N PHE A 143 12.68 3.01 -5.50
CA PHE A 143 11.63 3.76 -6.18
C PHE A 143 12.11 5.10 -6.73
N GLN A 144 13.31 5.56 -6.36
CA GLN A 144 13.84 6.84 -6.84
C GLN A 144 13.90 6.89 -8.36
N ASN A 145 13.38 7.98 -8.94
CA ASN A 145 13.32 8.22 -10.38
C ASN A 145 12.51 7.19 -11.18
N LYS A 146 11.67 6.39 -10.52
CA LYS A 146 10.78 5.45 -11.21
C LYS A 146 9.38 6.02 -11.31
N LYS A 147 8.70 5.71 -12.40
CA LYS A 147 7.28 6.00 -12.54
C LYS A 147 6.50 5.06 -11.60
N THR A 148 5.70 5.65 -10.74
CA THR A 148 4.80 4.97 -9.82
C THR A 148 3.36 5.06 -10.33
N ASP A 149 2.55 4.06 -9.99
CA ASP A 149 1.15 3.96 -10.42
C ASP A 149 0.20 4.54 -9.36
N PHE A 150 0.64 5.56 -8.62
CA PHE A 150 -0.20 6.25 -7.64
C PHE A 150 -1.33 7.00 -8.33
N LEU A 151 -2.57 6.61 -8.01
CA LEU A 151 -3.75 7.34 -8.40
C LEU A 151 -3.74 8.73 -7.73
N GLY A 152 -3.99 9.78 -8.51
CA GLY A 152 -3.94 11.17 -8.04
C GLY A 152 -2.53 11.75 -7.86
N GLY A 153 -1.46 11.00 -8.21
CA GLY A 153 -0.09 11.52 -8.30
C GLY A 153 0.59 11.82 -6.97
N ARG A 154 0.03 11.38 -5.84
CA ARG A 154 0.61 11.58 -4.49
C ARG A 154 1.37 10.35 -4.06
N GLU A 155 2.58 10.56 -3.54
CA GLU A 155 3.41 9.47 -2.98
C GLU A 155 3.24 9.33 -1.46
N THR A 156 2.83 10.39 -0.76
CA THR A 156 2.58 10.39 0.68
C THR A 156 1.08 10.28 0.99
N PRO A 157 0.69 9.56 2.08
CA PRO A 157 -0.71 9.40 2.43
C PRO A 157 -1.48 10.73 2.54
N PRO A 158 -2.74 10.81 2.07
CA PRO A 158 -3.50 9.72 1.48
C PRO A 158 -3.09 9.40 0.04
N THR A 159 -2.92 8.12 -0.25
CA THR A 159 -2.55 7.57 -1.57
C THR A 159 -3.54 6.49 -1.98
N ALA A 160 -3.61 6.21 -3.28
CA ALA A 160 -4.35 5.07 -3.80
C ALA A 160 -3.59 4.39 -4.94
N VAL A 161 -3.72 3.07 -5.04
CA VAL A 161 -3.13 2.26 -6.12
C VAL A 161 -4.19 1.26 -6.58
N GLU A 162 -4.46 1.23 -7.88
CA GLU A 162 -5.34 0.22 -8.48
C GLU A 162 -4.57 -1.10 -8.67
N LEU A 163 -5.17 -2.19 -8.23
CA LEU A 163 -4.67 -3.54 -8.41
C LEU A 163 -5.01 -4.11 -9.78
N SER A 164 -4.38 -5.23 -10.16
CA SER A 164 -4.66 -5.89 -11.45
C SER A 164 -6.00 -6.64 -11.45
N GLY A 165 -6.50 -7.02 -10.26
CA GLY A 165 -7.79 -7.69 -10.09
C GLY A 165 -8.54 -7.21 -8.85
N ARG A 166 -9.52 -8.00 -8.39
CA ARG A 166 -10.59 -7.55 -7.50
C ARG A 166 -10.48 -8.03 -6.05
N LEU A 167 -9.49 -8.85 -5.71
CA LEU A 167 -9.33 -9.42 -4.37
C LEU A 167 -10.60 -10.15 -3.87
N ASP A 168 -11.20 -10.95 -4.75
CA ASP A 168 -12.47 -11.64 -4.47
C ASP A 168 -12.37 -12.70 -3.37
N ASP A 169 -11.16 -13.08 -2.96
CA ASP A 169 -10.91 -14.01 -1.85
C ASP A 169 -11.05 -13.37 -0.46
N LEU A 170 -11.15 -12.05 -0.37
CA LEU A 170 -11.31 -11.34 0.90
C LEU A 170 -12.76 -11.33 1.37
N GLN A 171 -12.94 -11.40 2.69
CA GLN A 171 -14.25 -11.41 3.36
C GLN A 171 -14.42 -10.22 4.29
N GLY A 172 -15.66 -9.90 4.68
CA GLY A 172 -15.96 -8.83 5.63
C GLY A 172 -16.12 -7.44 5.00
N TRP A 173 -16.54 -7.37 3.75
CA TRP A 173 -16.79 -6.12 3.04
C TRP A 173 -17.96 -5.36 3.66
N LEU A 174 -17.77 -4.06 3.87
CA LEU A 174 -18.85 -3.11 4.13
C LEU A 174 -19.41 -2.66 2.79
N GLU A 175 -20.69 -2.87 2.58
CA GLU A 175 -21.38 -2.55 1.33
C GLU A 175 -22.29 -1.33 1.51
N MET A 176 -22.15 -0.37 0.61
CA MET A 176 -23.00 0.80 0.49
C MET A 176 -23.62 0.79 -0.90
N GLU A 177 -24.93 0.67 -0.98
CA GLU A 177 -25.63 0.51 -2.25
C GLU A 177 -26.68 1.59 -2.51
N THR A 178 -26.87 1.88 -3.79
CA THR A 178 -28.07 2.50 -4.34
C THR A 178 -28.65 1.56 -5.39
N LYS A 179 -29.74 1.97 -6.05
CA LYS A 179 -30.33 1.19 -7.14
C LYS A 179 -29.34 0.81 -8.27
N HIS A 180 -28.31 1.63 -8.51
CA HIS A 180 -27.40 1.49 -9.65
C HIS A 180 -25.93 1.43 -9.26
N GLU A 181 -25.60 1.58 -7.98
CA GLU A 181 -24.20 1.66 -7.55
C GLU A 181 -23.99 0.81 -6.32
N LEU A 182 -22.85 0.13 -6.26
CA LEU A 182 -22.37 -0.58 -5.10
C LEU A 182 -20.93 -0.17 -4.83
N LEU A 183 -20.69 0.35 -3.63
CA LEU A 183 -19.38 0.63 -3.09
C LEU A 183 -19.07 -0.38 -2.00
N GLU A 184 -18.01 -1.14 -2.19
CA GLU A 184 -17.55 -2.15 -1.24
C GLU A 184 -16.24 -1.64 -0.62
N ILE A 185 -16.19 -1.60 0.71
CA ILE A 185 -14.99 -1.18 1.44
C ILE A 185 -14.62 -2.23 2.48
N LEU A 186 -13.37 -2.63 2.46
CA LEU A 186 -12.78 -3.48 3.49
C LEU A 186 -11.74 -2.69 4.28
N LYS A 187 -11.91 -2.59 5.60
CA LYS A 187 -10.85 -2.09 6.48
C LYS A 187 -9.86 -3.23 6.72
N PHE A 188 -8.74 -3.20 6.00
CA PHE A 188 -7.79 -4.31 6.01
C PHE A 188 -6.81 -4.22 7.19
N TYR A 189 -6.27 -3.03 7.46
CA TYR A 189 -5.29 -2.82 8.52
C TYR A 189 -5.38 -1.42 9.12
N GLU A 190 -5.11 -1.28 10.41
CA GLU A 190 -4.98 0.00 11.10
C GLU A 190 -3.98 -0.09 12.25
N ASN A 191 -3.09 0.89 12.34
CA ASN A 191 -2.22 1.11 13.49
C ASN A 191 -2.20 2.60 13.89
N GLU A 192 -1.21 3.00 14.69
CA GLU A 192 -1.11 4.38 15.18
C GLU A 192 -0.83 5.42 14.10
N ASP A 193 -0.17 5.05 12.99
CA ASP A 193 0.25 5.96 11.94
C ASP A 193 -0.64 5.88 10.70
N VAL A 194 -1.07 4.67 10.34
CA VAL A 194 -1.66 4.38 9.03
C VAL A 194 -2.89 3.50 9.12
N ARG A 195 -3.79 3.69 8.16
CA ARG A 195 -4.91 2.80 7.86
C ARG A 195 -4.82 2.39 6.39
N ILE A 196 -5.02 1.11 6.12
CA ILE A 196 -5.10 0.55 4.78
C ILE A 196 -6.51 0.02 4.58
N ILE A 197 -7.19 0.53 3.56
CA ILE A 197 -8.50 0.04 3.14
C ILE A 197 -8.43 -0.46 1.70
N VAL A 198 -9.33 -1.37 1.38
CA VAL A 198 -9.57 -1.84 0.01
C VAL A 198 -10.91 -1.29 -0.43
N VAL A 199 -10.98 -0.73 -1.64
CA VAL A 199 -12.20 -0.18 -2.23
C VAL A 199 -12.49 -0.89 -3.55
N ARG A 200 -13.76 -1.26 -3.77
CA ARG A 200 -14.29 -1.69 -5.06
C ARG A 200 -15.54 -0.90 -5.37
N TYR A 201 -15.74 -0.58 -6.63
CA TYR A 201 -16.92 0.12 -7.08
C TYR A 201 -17.53 -0.60 -8.27
N THR A 202 -18.84 -0.81 -8.21
CA THR A 202 -19.63 -1.42 -9.26
C THR A 202 -20.78 -0.49 -9.61
N PHE A 203 -20.99 -0.27 -10.89
CA PHE A 203 -22.12 0.44 -11.45
C PHE A 203 -22.99 -0.54 -12.26
N PHE A 204 -24.24 -0.74 -11.84
CA PHE A 204 -25.21 -1.59 -12.49
C PHE A 204 -26.00 -0.78 -13.52
N MET A 205 -25.90 -1.18 -14.78
CA MET A 205 -26.58 -0.50 -15.88
C MET A 205 -28.02 -0.94 -16.03
N PRO A 206 -28.92 0.03 -16.26
CA PRO A 206 -30.06 -0.13 -17.16
C PRO A 206 -29.74 0.37 -18.58
N ASP A 207 -28.82 1.34 -18.72
CA ASP A 207 -28.48 2.05 -19.96
C ASP A 207 -26.95 2.26 -20.09
N PRO A 208 -26.40 2.41 -21.31
CA PRO A 208 -24.97 2.56 -21.55
C PRO A 208 -24.41 3.84 -20.92
N LEU A 209 -23.37 3.68 -20.10
CA LEU A 209 -22.58 4.74 -19.48
C LEU A 209 -21.80 5.42 -20.59
N PRO A 210 -21.79 6.76 -20.65
CA PRO A 210 -20.94 7.47 -21.59
C PRO A 210 -19.43 7.36 -21.25
N SER A 211 -19.04 6.83 -20.09
CA SER A 211 -17.63 6.71 -19.70
C SER A 211 -17.31 5.47 -18.86
N SER A 212 -16.27 4.74 -19.27
CA SER A 212 -15.63 3.64 -18.52
C SER A 212 -14.79 4.13 -17.33
N ILE A 213 -15.17 5.25 -16.72
CA ILE A 213 -14.41 5.95 -15.68
C ILE A 213 -15.38 6.35 -14.57
N ALA A 214 -14.95 6.12 -13.33
CA ALA A 214 -15.54 6.74 -12.15
C ALA A 214 -14.45 7.52 -11.39
N TYR A 215 -14.85 8.22 -10.33
CA TYR A 215 -13.95 9.07 -9.56
C TYR A 215 -13.99 8.69 -8.08
N LEU A 216 -12.84 8.29 -7.55
CA LEU A 216 -12.61 8.08 -6.13
C LEU A 216 -12.21 9.41 -5.48
N ALA A 217 -12.93 9.81 -4.44
CA ALA A 217 -12.61 10.97 -3.63
C ALA A 217 -12.51 10.60 -2.15
N VAL A 218 -11.50 11.15 -1.47
CA VAL A 218 -11.31 11.01 -0.02
C VAL A 218 -11.43 12.37 0.63
N PHE A 219 -12.26 12.48 1.67
CA PHE A 219 -12.47 13.68 2.46
C PHE A 219 -12.10 13.43 3.92
N ASP A 220 -11.57 14.45 4.60
CA ASP A 220 -11.41 14.42 6.05
C ASP A 220 -12.74 14.63 6.79
N ASP A 221 -12.70 14.59 8.12
CA ASP A 221 -13.83 14.83 9.02
C ASP A 221 -14.42 16.25 8.94
N LYS A 222 -13.68 17.19 8.34
CA LYS A 222 -14.09 18.57 8.09
C LYS A 222 -14.62 18.79 6.67
N GLY A 223 -14.66 17.74 5.84
CA GLY A 223 -15.11 17.80 4.46
C GLY A 223 -14.08 18.35 3.47
N ASN A 224 -12.80 18.51 3.86
CA ASN A 224 -11.74 18.88 2.94
C ASN A 224 -11.37 17.70 2.06
N LYS A 225 -11.29 17.93 0.74
CA LYS A 225 -10.87 16.92 -0.23
C LYS A 225 -9.37 16.70 -0.14
N LEU A 226 -8.94 15.49 0.21
CA LEU A 226 -7.53 15.14 0.36
C LEU A 226 -6.96 14.35 -0.83
N LEU A 227 -7.79 13.54 -1.47
CA LEU A 227 -7.44 12.74 -2.65
C LEU A 227 -8.59 12.77 -3.65
N TYR A 228 -8.25 12.84 -4.93
CA TYR A 228 -9.19 12.70 -6.04
C TYR A 228 -8.49 11.94 -7.16
N ALA A 229 -9.10 10.85 -7.61
CA ALA A 229 -8.49 9.91 -8.53
C ALA A 229 -9.51 9.37 -9.53
N GLU A 230 -9.11 9.27 -10.79
CA GLU A 230 -9.82 8.50 -11.80
C GLU A 230 -9.64 7.01 -11.52
N ILE A 231 -10.74 6.25 -11.66
CA ILE A 231 -10.75 4.79 -11.55
C ILE A 231 -11.33 4.21 -12.84
N LEU A 232 -10.65 3.23 -13.39
CA LEU A 232 -11.10 2.59 -14.63
C LEU A 232 -12.13 1.52 -14.31
N LEU A 233 -13.21 1.51 -15.08
CA LEU A 233 -14.25 0.50 -14.96
C LEU A 233 -14.16 -0.49 -16.11
N LYS A 234 -14.00 -1.76 -15.77
CA LYS A 234 -14.11 -2.86 -16.72
C LYS A 234 -15.58 -3.12 -17.01
N GLU A 235 -15.90 -3.20 -18.28
CA GLU A 235 -17.23 -3.53 -18.76
C GLU A 235 -17.50 -5.03 -18.63
N TYR A 236 -18.66 -5.35 -18.06
CA TYR A 236 -19.27 -6.67 -18.05
C TYR A 236 -20.67 -6.55 -18.65
N LYS A 237 -21.25 -7.69 -19.06
CA LYS A 237 -22.52 -7.72 -19.80
C LYS A 237 -23.66 -6.89 -19.18
N THR A 238 -23.70 -6.77 -17.85
CA THR A 238 -24.80 -6.12 -17.12
C THR A 238 -24.35 -5.05 -16.13
N TYR A 239 -23.04 -4.82 -15.99
CA TYR A 239 -22.48 -3.88 -15.03
C TYR A 239 -21.06 -3.48 -15.42
N HIS A 240 -20.60 -2.36 -14.88
CA HIS A 240 -19.22 -1.93 -14.96
C HIS A 240 -18.60 -1.98 -13.57
N SER A 241 -17.36 -2.43 -13.45
CA SER A 241 -16.74 -2.56 -12.13
C SER A 241 -15.24 -2.28 -12.17
N SER A 242 -14.75 -1.66 -11.10
CA SER A 242 -13.33 -1.35 -10.95
C SER A 242 -12.53 -2.62 -10.63
N ASN A 243 -11.21 -2.55 -10.72
CA ASN A 243 -10.39 -3.46 -9.92
C ASN A 243 -10.43 -3.03 -8.44
N ALA A 244 -9.84 -3.84 -7.56
CA ALA A 244 -9.63 -3.43 -6.17
C ALA A 244 -8.63 -2.28 -6.12
N ILE A 245 -8.92 -1.28 -5.30
CA ILE A 245 -8.05 -0.12 -5.10
C ILE A 245 -7.60 -0.14 -3.65
N LEU A 246 -6.29 -0.22 -3.44
CA LEU A 246 -5.71 -0.06 -2.11
C LEU A 246 -5.58 1.43 -1.83
N VAL A 247 -6.20 1.89 -0.75
CA VAL A 247 -6.10 3.27 -0.28
C VAL A 247 -5.38 3.27 1.05
N VAL A 248 -4.28 4.02 1.12
CA VAL A 248 -3.54 4.23 2.36
C VAL A 248 -3.88 5.61 2.88
N LEU A 249 -4.28 5.68 4.14
CA LEU A 249 -4.69 6.89 4.83
C LEU A 249 -3.82 7.08 6.08
N PRO A 250 -3.52 8.33 6.49
CA PRO A 250 -3.08 8.58 7.85
C PRO A 250 -4.17 8.13 8.84
N ARG A 251 -3.82 7.85 10.10
CA ARG A 251 -4.84 7.58 11.12
C ARG A 251 -5.82 8.77 11.24
N GLY A 252 -7.11 8.48 11.28
CA GLY A 252 -8.15 9.51 11.32
C GLY A 252 -9.52 8.98 10.99
N THR A 253 -10.46 9.88 10.69
CA THR A 253 -11.79 9.55 10.20
C THR A 253 -11.94 10.17 8.82
N TYR A 254 -12.37 9.37 7.85
CA TYR A 254 -12.48 9.83 6.47
C TYR A 254 -13.82 9.44 5.86
N VAL A 255 -14.22 10.19 4.84
CA VAL A 255 -15.33 9.82 3.96
C VAL A 255 -14.76 9.44 2.61
N ILE A 256 -15.00 8.21 2.20
CA ILE A 256 -14.69 7.70 0.86
C ILE A 256 -15.95 7.86 0.02
N LYS A 257 -15.83 8.50 -1.14
CA LYS A 257 -16.94 8.71 -2.08
C LYS A 257 -16.55 8.25 -3.47
N VAL A 258 -17.45 7.50 -4.12
CA VAL A 258 -17.35 7.11 -5.52
C VAL A 258 -18.74 7.22 -6.14
N GLY A 259 -18.90 7.99 -7.22
CA GLY A 259 -20.24 8.26 -7.77
C GLY A 259 -21.13 8.97 -6.74
N SER A 260 -22.34 8.44 -6.51
CA SER A 260 -23.29 8.96 -5.52
C SER A 260 -23.16 8.31 -4.13
N VAL A 261 -22.52 7.14 -4.05
CA VAL A 261 -22.32 6.39 -2.81
C VAL A 261 -21.11 6.87 -2.00
N SER A 262 -21.22 6.80 -0.68
CA SER A 262 -20.15 7.14 0.24
C SER A 262 -20.15 6.25 1.48
N ALA A 263 -18.98 6.09 2.08
CA ALA A 263 -18.84 5.39 3.35
C ALA A 263 -17.86 6.13 4.26
N LYS A 264 -18.15 6.10 5.56
CA LYS A 264 -17.26 6.64 6.60
C LYS A 264 -16.33 5.53 7.08
N VAL A 265 -15.02 5.78 7.04
CA VAL A 265 -13.98 4.81 7.41
C VAL A 265 -13.16 5.29 8.60
#